data_AF-A0A401PI97-F1
#
_entry.id   AF-A0A401PI97-F1
#
_cell.length_a   1.000
_cell.length_b   1.000
_cell.length_c   1.000
_cell.angle_alpha   90.00
_cell.angle_beta   90.00
_cell.angle_gamma   90.00
#
_symmetry.space_group_name_H-M   'P 1'
#
loop_
_entity.id
_entity.type
_entity.pdbx_description
1 polymer ?
#
loop_
_entity_poly.entity_id
_entity_poly.type
_entity_poly.pdbx_seq_one_letter_code
_entity_poly.pdbx_strand_id
1 'polypeptide(L)'
;MTSCLPCPGGFNCENHQYPKPCGIGKFALNGTINCEDCPRGHHCPYEATVQPIPCAPGRYANRHGQAGCKNCNRGKYCEDPATPLDLLFVPLVHQALSAMTPPQRNASLAPLAMRV
;
A
#
# COMPACT_ATOMS: atom_id res chain seq x y z
N MET A 1 22.82 23.22 30.19
CA MET A 1 22.60 22.24 29.10
C MET A 1 21.12 21.99 28.98
N THR A 2 20.49 22.45 27.91
CA THR A 2 19.06 22.21 27.68
C THR A 2 18.95 20.95 26.84
N SER A 3 18.69 19.81 27.48
CA SER A 3 18.46 18.54 26.78
C SER A 3 17.03 18.51 26.26
N CYS A 4 16.85 18.71 24.95
CA CYS A 4 15.58 18.40 24.30
C CYS A 4 15.57 16.91 23.97
N LEU A 5 14.70 16.15 24.63
CA LEU A 5 14.47 14.76 24.27
C LEU A 5 13.61 14.72 22.99
N PRO A 6 13.96 13.91 21.97
CA PRO A 6 13.14 13.75 20.78
C PRO A 6 11.78 13.13 21.11
N CYS A 7 10.75 13.48 20.34
CA CYS A 7 9.42 12.87 20.46
C CYS A 7 9.52 11.37 20.13
N PRO A 8 9.03 10.47 21.00
CA PRO A 8 9.10 9.03 20.76
C PRO A 8 8.23 8.64 19.56
N GLY A 9 8.72 7.70 18.76
CA GLY A 9 7.95 7.16 17.64
C GLY A 9 6.63 6.53 18.10
N GLY A 10 5.59 6.64 17.28
CA GLY A 10 4.22 6.24 17.58
C GLY A 10 3.40 7.28 18.35
N PHE A 11 3.98 8.43 18.67
CA PHE A 11 3.32 9.51 19.41
C PHE A 11 3.41 10.84 18.66
N ASN A 12 2.38 11.68 18.81
CA ASN A 12 2.45 13.10 18.49
C ASN A 12 2.86 13.92 19.72
N CYS A 13 3.53 15.04 19.45
CA CYS A 13 3.97 16.01 20.43
C CYS A 13 3.60 17.42 19.94
N GLU A 14 2.30 17.73 19.81
CA GLU A 14 1.80 19.02 19.29
C GLU A 14 2.37 20.26 20.01
N ASN A 15 2.85 20.12 21.26
CA ASN A 15 3.44 21.22 22.05
C ASN A 15 4.58 20.76 22.98
N HIS A 16 5.32 19.70 22.65
CA HIS A 16 6.47 19.20 23.44
C HIS A 16 6.22 18.82 24.92
N GLN A 17 4.96 18.83 25.39
CA GLN A 17 4.65 18.60 26.80
C GLN A 17 4.11 17.20 27.09
N TYR A 18 3.36 16.60 26.16
CA TYR A 18 2.73 15.29 26.38
C TYR A 18 2.67 14.47 25.09
N PRO A 19 3.44 13.38 24.97
CA PRO A 19 3.35 12.47 23.84
C PRO A 19 1.99 11.75 23.86
N LYS A 20 1.18 11.90 22.80
CA LYS A 20 -0.09 11.18 22.66
C LYS A 20 0.00 10.14 21.54
N PRO A 21 -0.54 8.93 21.72
CA PRO A 21 -0.49 7.90 20.68
C PRO A 21 -1.22 8.37 19.41
N CYS A 22 -0.70 7.98 18.25
CA CYS A 22 -1.18 8.40 16.94
C CYS A 22 -2.56 7.89 16.51
N GLY A 23 -3.08 6.87 17.18
CA GLY A 23 -4.33 6.25 16.79
C GLY A 23 -4.12 5.13 15.76
N ILE A 24 -5.01 4.14 15.78
CA ILE A 24 -5.03 3.10 14.74
C ILE A 24 -5.12 3.73 13.35
N GLY A 25 -4.38 3.17 12.40
CA GLY A 25 -4.29 3.69 11.04
C GLY A 25 -3.26 4.81 10.86
N LYS A 26 -2.60 5.28 11.92
CA LYS A 26 -1.53 6.29 11.82
C LYS A 26 -0.21 5.80 12.38
N PHE A 27 0.87 6.45 11.97
CA PHE A 27 2.22 6.20 12.49
C PHE A 27 2.96 7.51 12.77
N ALA A 28 4.03 7.43 13.58
CA ALA A 28 4.98 8.51 13.77
C ALA A 28 6.39 7.93 13.91
N LEU A 29 7.33 8.43 13.11
CA LEU A 29 8.73 8.01 13.23
C LEU A 29 9.36 8.66 14.47
N ASN A 30 10.46 8.08 14.96
CA ASN A 30 11.16 8.68 16.09
C ASN A 30 11.68 10.07 15.71
N GLY A 31 11.35 11.08 16.52
CA GLY A 31 11.71 12.48 16.26
C GLY A 31 10.67 13.28 15.44
N THR A 32 9.57 12.66 15.00
CA THR A 32 8.46 13.42 14.39
C THR A 32 7.50 13.93 15.45
N ILE A 33 6.95 15.13 15.25
CA ILE A 33 5.99 15.74 16.16
C ILE A 33 4.53 15.40 15.83
N ASN A 34 4.27 14.94 14.61
CA ASN A 34 2.93 14.70 14.09
C ASN A 34 2.76 13.25 13.64
N CYS A 35 1.52 12.79 13.70
CA CYS A 35 1.13 11.47 13.21
C CYS A 35 0.73 11.55 11.74
N GLU A 36 1.26 10.65 10.95
CA GLU A 36 0.97 10.51 9.53
C GLU A 36 0.03 9.32 9.29
N ASP A 37 -0.82 9.43 8.26
CA ASP A 37 -1.68 8.33 7.86
C ASP A 37 -0.85 7.19 7.28
N CYS A 38 -1.18 5.95 7.65
CA CYS A 38 -0.50 4.78 7.11
C CYS A 38 -0.57 4.79 5.58
N PRO A 39 0.57 4.71 4.86
CA PRO A 39 0.59 4.77 3.41
C PRO A 39 -0.09 3.55 2.80
N ARG A 40 -0.50 3.69 1.54
CA ARG A 40 -1.03 2.58 0.74
C ARG A 40 0.00 1.43 0.69
N GLY A 41 -0.52 0.21 0.67
CA GLY A 41 0.29 -1.00 0.74
C GLY A 41 0.81 -1.35 2.12
N HIS A 42 0.53 -0.51 3.12
CA HIS A 42 0.88 -0.73 4.51
C HIS A 42 -0.33 -0.64 5.42
N HIS A 43 -0.19 -1.14 6.64
CA HIS A 43 -1.19 -1.05 7.67
C HIS A 43 -0.58 -0.70 9.03
N CYS A 44 -1.36 -0.04 9.87
CA CYS A 44 -0.97 0.45 11.19
C CYS A 44 -1.99 -0.09 12.21
N PRO A 45 -1.77 -1.30 12.77
CA PRO A 45 -2.77 -1.99 13.59
C PRO A 45 -2.80 -1.49 15.04
N TYR A 46 -1.80 -0.71 15.46
CA TYR A 46 -1.65 -0.25 16.83
C TYR A 46 -1.77 1.28 16.91
N GLU A 47 -2.28 1.75 18.06
CA GLU A 47 -2.40 3.18 18.39
C GLU A 47 -1.04 3.91 18.45
N ALA A 48 0.05 3.18 18.72
CA ALA A 48 1.41 3.70 18.79
C ALA A 48 2.32 3.06 17.74
N THR A 49 1.86 3.01 16.49
CA THR A 49 2.65 2.45 15.38
C THR A 49 3.83 3.37 15.07
N VAL A 50 5.06 2.87 15.20
CA VAL A 50 6.26 3.66 14.88
C VAL A 50 6.50 3.73 13.37
N GLN A 51 6.38 2.59 12.69
CA GLN A 51 6.60 2.47 11.26
C GLN A 51 5.46 1.68 10.61
N PRO A 52 4.99 2.07 9.41
CA PRO A 52 3.97 1.34 8.68
C PRO A 52 4.38 -0.10 8.40
N ILE A 53 3.45 -1.05 8.55
CA ILE A 53 3.72 -2.48 8.34
C ILE A 53 3.28 -2.86 6.92
N PRO A 54 4.16 -3.39 6.06
CA PRO A 54 3.77 -3.76 4.70
C PRO A 54 2.76 -4.91 4.70
N CYS A 55 1.80 -4.86 3.78
CA CYS A 55 0.86 -5.96 3.60
C CYS A 55 1.56 -7.21 3.06
N ALA A 56 1.26 -8.35 3.67
CA ALA A 56 1.72 -9.65 3.18
C ALA A 56 1.19 -9.95 1.77
N PRO A 57 1.89 -10.77 0.97
CA PRO A 57 1.43 -11.19 -0.35
C PRO A 57 0.01 -11.76 -0.32
N GLY A 58 -0.82 -11.39 -1.30
CA GLY A 58 -2.24 -11.76 -1.32
C GLY A 58 -3.16 -10.87 -0.45
N ARG A 59 -2.61 -9.82 0.16
CA ARG A 59 -3.35 -8.76 0.84
C ARG A 59 -2.97 -7.38 0.32
N TYR A 60 -3.89 -6.42 0.46
CA TYR A 60 -3.69 -5.06 -0.01
C TYR A 60 -4.24 -4.02 0.98
N ALA A 61 -3.66 -2.81 0.92
CA ALA A 61 -4.15 -1.63 1.61
C ALA A 61 -4.27 -0.48 0.60
N ASN A 62 -5.48 -0.27 0.09
CA ASN A 62 -5.73 0.68 -0.99
C ASN A 62 -6.01 2.12 -0.50
N ARG A 63 -6.15 2.31 0.80
CA ARG A 63 -6.45 3.60 1.41
C ARG A 63 -5.35 4.02 2.36
N HIS A 64 -5.14 5.32 2.46
CA HIS A 64 -4.39 5.89 3.56
C HIS A 64 -5.15 5.63 4.87
N GLY A 65 -4.42 5.53 5.98
CA GLY A 65 -5.05 5.39 7.29
C GLY A 65 -5.50 3.96 7.62
N GLN A 66 -5.00 2.94 6.92
CA GLN A 66 -5.54 1.60 7.06
C GLN A 66 -5.00 0.86 8.30
N ALA A 67 -5.90 0.41 9.16
CA ALA A 67 -5.56 -0.38 10.36
C ALA A 67 -5.02 -1.79 10.01
N GLY A 68 -5.57 -2.37 8.95
CA GLY A 68 -5.26 -3.73 8.53
C GLY A 68 -5.40 -3.91 7.03
N CYS A 69 -4.68 -4.89 6.50
CA CYS A 69 -4.73 -5.25 5.09
C CYS A 69 -5.96 -6.11 4.79
N LYS A 70 -6.58 -5.84 3.64
CA LYS A 70 -7.71 -6.59 3.10
C LYS A 70 -7.21 -7.74 2.23
N ASN A 71 -7.95 -8.83 2.19
CA ASN A 71 -7.63 -9.95 1.29
C ASN A 71 -7.93 -9.56 -0.16
N CYS A 72 -7.05 -9.95 -1.07
CA CYS A 72 -7.36 -9.91 -2.51
C CYS A 72 -8.56 -10.82 -2.81
N ASN A 73 -9.35 -10.45 -3.81
CA ASN A 73 -10.52 -11.24 -4.21
C ASN A 73 -10.13 -12.70 -4.50
N ARG A 74 -11.02 -13.63 -4.14
CA ARG A 74 -10.78 -15.07 -4.28
C ARG A 74 -10.35 -15.41 -5.72
N GLY A 75 -9.16 -16.02 -5.86
CA GLY A 75 -8.59 -16.39 -7.15
C GLY A 75 -7.73 -15.33 -7.84
N LYS A 76 -7.45 -14.18 -7.19
CA LYS A 76 -6.55 -13.15 -7.72
C LYS A 76 -5.41 -12.84 -6.76
N TYR A 77 -4.22 -12.60 -7.33
CA TYR A 77 -3.07 -12.07 -6.63
C TYR A 77 -3.03 -10.56 -6.84
N CYS A 78 -2.86 -9.77 -5.78
CA CYS A 78 -2.53 -8.35 -5.94
C CYS A 78 -1.01 -8.28 -6.12
N GLU A 79 -0.56 -7.95 -7.33
CA GLU A 79 0.86 -7.72 -7.61
C GLU A 79 1.38 -6.53 -6.80
N ASP A 80 0.53 -5.52 -6.61
CA ASP A 80 0.82 -4.33 -5.83
C ASP A 80 -0.06 -4.25 -4.57
N PRO A 81 0.52 -4.17 -3.36
CA PRO A 81 -0.26 -4.02 -2.13
C PRO A 81 -0.90 -2.63 -2.02
N ALA A 82 -0.40 -1.64 -2.77
CA ALA A 82 -0.88 -0.26 -2.74
C ALA A 82 -2.08 0.00 -3.66
N THR A 83 -2.24 -0.74 -4.76
CA THR A 83 -3.32 -0.55 -5.74
C THR A 83 -4.27 -1.76 -5.71
N PRO A 84 -5.58 -1.55 -5.46
CA PRO A 84 -6.54 -2.59 -5.75
C PRO A 84 -6.64 -2.66 -7.28
N LEU A 85 -6.56 -3.88 -7.84
CA LEU A 85 -6.81 -4.17 -9.25
C LEU A 85 -8.19 -3.68 -9.75
N ASP A 86 -9.04 -3.13 -8.88
CA ASP A 86 -10.33 -2.50 -9.20
C ASP A 86 -10.21 -1.13 -9.89
N LEU A 87 -9.00 -0.56 -10.06
CA LEU A 87 -8.78 0.61 -10.93
C LEU A 87 -8.56 0.25 -12.41
N LEU A 88 -8.54 -1.04 -12.77
CA LEU A 88 -8.43 -1.50 -14.17
C LEU A 88 -9.71 -1.29 -15.00
N PHE A 89 -10.80 -0.79 -14.40
CA PHE A 89 -12.04 -0.43 -15.10
C PHE A 89 -12.19 1.07 -15.36
N VAL A 90 -11.10 1.84 -15.36
CA VAL A 90 -11.13 3.19 -15.95
C VAL A 90 -10.81 3.05 -17.45
N PRO A 91 -11.75 3.36 -18.37
CA PRO A 91 -11.52 3.26 -19.82
C PRO A 91 -10.42 4.18 -20.36
N LEU A 92 -9.81 5.05 -19.54
CA LEU A 92 -8.79 6.02 -19.93
C LEU A 92 -7.34 5.51 -19.86
N VAL A 93 -7.03 4.43 -19.13
CA VAL A 93 -5.64 3.91 -18.99
C VAL A 93 -5.27 2.74 -19.91
N HIS A 94 -6.23 2.22 -20.69
CA HIS A 94 -6.00 1.14 -21.66
C HIS A 94 -5.03 1.51 -22.80
N GLN A 95 -4.78 2.80 -23.05
CA GLN A 95 -3.91 3.22 -24.15
C GLN A 95 -2.41 3.20 -23.78
N ALA A 96 -2.05 3.08 -22.50
CA ALA A 96 -0.66 3.16 -22.05
C ALA A 96 -0.01 1.79 -21.73
N LEU A 97 -0.78 0.72 -21.48
CA LEU A 97 -0.21 -0.61 -21.20
C LEU A 97 0.18 -1.42 -22.45
N SER A 98 -0.17 -0.98 -23.66
CA SER A 98 0.30 -1.63 -24.90
C SER A 98 1.79 -1.40 -25.19
N ALA A 99 2.49 -0.59 -24.40
CA ALA A 99 3.89 -0.21 -24.62
C ALA A 99 4.92 -0.89 -23.70
N MET A 100 4.49 -1.76 -22.77
CA MET A 100 5.39 -2.46 -21.84
C MET A 100 5.19 -3.98 -21.88
N THR A 101 5.25 -4.57 -23.07
CA THR A 101 5.51 -6.00 -23.24
C THR A 101 7.00 -6.22 -23.52
N PRO A 102 7.75 -6.93 -22.66
CA PRO A 102 8.86 -7.77 -23.12
C PRO A 102 8.31 -9.13 -23.60
N PRO A 103 8.97 -9.76 -24.59
CA PRO A 103 8.38 -10.76 -25.46
C PRO A 103 8.31 -12.13 -24.79
N GLN A 104 7.11 -12.65 -24.53
CA GLN A 104 6.94 -14.09 -24.31
C GLN A 104 6.68 -14.76 -25.66
N ARG A 105 7.60 -15.67 -25.98
CA ARG A 105 7.72 -16.41 -27.23
C ARG A 105 6.41 -17.13 -27.58
N ASN A 106 5.67 -16.52 -28.50
CA ASN A 106 5.07 -17.14 -29.68
C ASN A 106 4.94 -18.69 -29.64
N ALA A 107 3.82 -19.18 -29.12
CA ALA A 107 3.34 -20.52 -29.44
C ALA A 107 2.53 -20.41 -30.73
N SER A 108 3.13 -20.87 -31.83
CA SER A 108 2.57 -20.87 -33.19
C SER A 108 1.15 -21.42 -33.25
N LEU A 109 0.23 -20.57 -33.70
CA LEU A 109 -0.95 -20.98 -34.45
C LEU A 109 -0.49 -21.55 -35.79
N ALA A 110 -0.89 -22.78 -36.10
CA ALA A 110 -0.98 -23.26 -37.48
C ALA A 110 -2.46 -23.58 -37.80
N PRO A 111 -2.94 -23.23 -39.00
CA PRO A 111 -4.35 -23.27 -39.36
C PRO A 111 -4.75 -24.66 -39.89
N LEU A 112 -5.94 -25.14 -39.58
CA LEU A 112 -6.62 -26.09 -40.47
C LEU A 112 -7.75 -25.37 -41.19
N ALA A 113 -7.53 -25.24 -42.50
CA ALA A 113 -8.44 -24.69 -43.48
C ALA A 113 -9.57 -25.69 -43.84
N MET A 114 -10.66 -25.09 -44.33
CA MET A 114 -11.66 -25.60 -45.27
C MET A 114 -12.37 -26.94 -44.99
N ARG A 115 -13.68 -26.82 -44.81
CA ARG A 115 -14.70 -27.80 -45.24
C ARG A 115 -14.55 -28.11 -46.74
N VAL A 116 -14.57 -29.39 -47.09
CA VAL A 116 -15.24 -29.97 -48.26
C VAL A 116 -15.95 -31.23 -47.78
#